data_AF-Q4T7A1-F1
#
_entry.id   AF-Q4T7A1-F1
#
_cell.length_a   1.000
_cell.length_b   1.000
_cell.length_c   1.000
_cell.angle_alpha   90.00
_cell.angle_beta   90.00
_cell.angle_gamma   90.00
#
_symmetry.space_group_name_H-M   'P 1'
#
loop_
_entity.id
_entity.type
_entity.pdbx_description
1 polymer ?
#
loop_
_entity_poly.entity_id
_entity_poly.type
_entity_poly.pdbx_seq_one_letter_code
_entity_poly.pdbx_strand_id
1 'polypeptide(L)'
;QLFHVAYVLIKFANSPRPDLWVLERSVDFGQTYQPWQYFASSKTECVERFGQRTIERINTDNDIICTTEYSRIVPLENGEIVVSLVNGRPGAMNFSYSPVLRDFTKATNIRLRFLRTNTLLGHLMGKALRDPTVTRRYYYSIKDISIGGRCVCNGHAEACNAKDPNDPYKLQCDCQHNTCGVSCDQCCPGYNQLPWKPATTYSANECEPCNCHRHSFDCYYDPEVDQRKTSLDVHGHYRGGGVCINCQVTGTF
;
A
#
# COMPACT_ATOMS: atom_id res chain seq x y z
N GLN A 1 8.57 2.70 6.32
CA GLN A 1 7.42 1.90 6.82
C GLN A 1 6.48 1.65 5.66
N LEU A 2 5.44 0.83 5.85
CA LEU A 2 4.47 0.51 4.81
C LEU A 2 3.23 1.41 4.93
N PHE A 3 2.78 1.96 3.81
CA PHE A 3 1.63 2.86 3.74
C PHE A 3 0.61 2.35 2.72
N HIS A 4 -0.67 2.62 2.96
CA HIS A 4 -1.68 2.62 1.90
C HIS A 4 -1.64 3.97 1.19
N VAL A 5 -1.37 3.95 -0.11
CA VAL A 5 -1.34 5.14 -0.96
C VAL A 5 -2.68 5.23 -1.70
N ALA A 6 -3.36 6.36 -1.53
CA ALA A 6 -4.64 6.62 -2.18
C ALA A 6 -4.43 7.31 -3.54
N TYR A 7 -3.51 8.28 -3.59
CA TYR A 7 -3.19 8.99 -4.82
C TYR A 7 -1.75 9.51 -4.84
N VAL A 8 -1.24 9.73 -6.05
CA VAL A 8 0.02 10.42 -6.31
C VAL A 8 -0.29 11.62 -7.21
N LEU A 9 0.01 12.81 -6.72
CA LEU A 9 -0.13 14.07 -7.44
C LEU A 9 1.26 14.62 -7.77
N ILE A 10 1.46 14.99 -9.03
CA ILE A 10 2.72 15.54 -9.52
C ILE A 10 2.43 16.86 -10.22
N LYS A 11 3.10 17.94 -9.81
CA LYS A 11 3.03 19.23 -10.49
C LYS A 11 4.36 19.54 -11.16
N PHE A 12 4.31 19.71 -12.47
CA PHE A 12 5.43 20.16 -13.27
C PHE A 12 5.58 21.68 -13.16
N ALA A 13 6.80 22.18 -13.37
CA ALA A 13 7.10 23.60 -13.37
C ALA A 13 7.26 24.11 -14.81
N ASN A 14 8.45 24.59 -15.18
CA ASN A 14 8.84 25.05 -16.50
C ASN A 14 9.18 23.88 -17.45
N SER A 15 8.33 22.85 -17.51
CA SER A 15 8.48 21.69 -18.38
C SER A 15 7.10 21.12 -18.73
N PRO A 16 6.89 20.64 -19.97
CA PRO A 16 5.71 19.84 -20.26
C PRO A 16 5.76 18.52 -19.50
N ARG A 17 4.59 17.87 -19.39
CA ARG A 17 4.50 16.51 -18.85
C ARG A 17 5.29 15.52 -19.74
N PRO A 18 5.88 14.46 -19.16
CA PRO A 18 6.59 13.44 -19.93
C PRO A 18 5.67 12.76 -20.93
N ASP A 19 6.23 12.30 -22.02
CA ASP A 19 5.50 11.57 -23.05
C ASP A 19 5.33 10.10 -22.64
N LEU A 20 6.44 9.41 -22.39
CA LEU A 20 6.46 8.02 -21.97
C LEU A 20 7.08 7.89 -20.58
N TRP A 21 6.35 7.34 -19.63
CA TRP A 21 6.84 7.12 -18.27
C TRP A 21 6.04 6.07 -17.50
N VAL A 22 6.59 5.63 -16.36
CA VAL A 22 5.99 4.62 -15.50
C VAL A 22 5.96 5.14 -14.06
N LEU A 23 4.81 5.01 -13.42
CA LEU A 23 4.69 5.12 -11.97
C LEU A 23 4.87 3.73 -11.37
N GLU A 24 5.89 3.57 -10.53
CA GLU A 24 6.24 2.29 -9.91
C GLU A 24 6.18 2.40 -8.39
N ARG A 25 5.97 1.27 -7.73
CA ARG A 25 6.03 1.11 -6.27
C ARG A 25 6.92 -0.05 -5.86
N SER A 26 7.37 -0.01 -4.62
CA SER A 26 8.01 -1.14 -3.94
C SER A 26 7.27 -1.40 -2.63
N VAL A 27 7.27 -2.65 -2.18
CA VAL A 27 6.79 -3.08 -0.85
C VAL A 27 7.90 -3.73 -0.01
N ASP A 28 9.12 -3.74 -0.52
CA ASP A 28 10.29 -4.43 0.03
C ASP A 28 11.48 -3.48 0.21
N PHE A 29 11.17 -2.22 0.55
CA PHE A 29 12.15 -1.16 0.84
C PHE A 29 13.07 -0.83 -0.34
N GLY A 30 12.55 -0.95 -1.57
CA GLY A 30 13.22 -0.55 -2.80
C GLY A 30 14.08 -1.63 -3.43
N GLN A 31 13.97 -2.89 -2.99
CA GLN A 31 14.68 -4.01 -3.62
C GLN A 31 14.06 -4.37 -4.97
N THR A 32 12.73 -4.50 -5.02
CA THR A 32 11.98 -4.75 -6.25
C THR A 32 10.93 -3.68 -6.48
N TYR A 33 10.62 -3.45 -7.75
CA TYR A 33 9.64 -2.46 -8.17
C TYR A 33 8.61 -3.10 -9.08
N GLN A 34 7.35 -2.74 -8.85
CA GLN A 34 6.21 -3.13 -9.66
C GLN A 34 5.52 -1.87 -10.19
N PRO A 35 5.03 -1.89 -11.43
CA PRO A 35 4.29 -0.77 -12.01
C PRO A 35 2.93 -0.63 -11.34
N TRP A 36 2.55 0.60 -11.02
CA TRP A 36 1.17 0.97 -10.70
C TRP A 36 0.41 1.40 -11.95
N GLN A 37 1.06 2.21 -12.81
CA GLN A 37 0.41 2.77 -13.98
C GLN A 37 1.44 3.18 -15.03
N TYR A 38 1.07 3.00 -16.29
CA TYR A 38 1.84 3.43 -17.46
C TYR A 38 1.24 4.69 -18.10
N PHE A 39 2.09 5.44 -18.78
CA PHE A 39 1.73 6.69 -19.43
C PHE A 39 2.45 6.78 -20.76
N ALA A 40 1.72 7.04 -21.84
CA ALA A 40 2.24 7.19 -23.20
C ALA A 40 1.41 8.22 -23.98
N SER A 41 1.96 8.87 -25.00
CA SER A 41 1.19 9.84 -25.81
C SER A 41 0.08 9.21 -26.67
N SER A 42 0.16 7.91 -26.97
CA SER A 42 -0.80 7.20 -27.82
C SER A 42 -1.12 5.79 -27.32
N LYS A 43 -2.31 5.29 -27.68
CA LYS A 43 -2.71 3.91 -27.33
C LYS A 43 -1.85 2.87 -28.05
N THR A 44 -1.46 3.13 -29.29
CA THR A 44 -0.56 2.26 -30.05
C THR A 44 0.77 2.10 -29.31
N GLU A 45 1.34 3.20 -28.81
CA GLU A 45 2.57 3.13 -28.02
C GLU A 45 2.39 2.38 -26.68
N CYS A 46 1.24 2.52 -26.00
CA CYS A 46 0.95 1.69 -24.82
C CYS A 46 1.05 0.20 -25.15
N VAL A 47 0.46 -0.23 -26.27
CA VAL A 47 0.48 -1.63 -26.71
C VAL A 47 1.90 -2.08 -27.06
N GLU A 48 2.63 -1.27 -27.83
CA GLU A 48 4.00 -1.60 -28.24
C GLU A 48 4.98 -1.68 -27.08
N ARG A 49 4.82 -0.84 -26.06
CA ARG A 49 5.78 -0.72 -24.94
C ARG A 49 5.40 -1.54 -23.71
N PHE A 50 4.11 -1.71 -23.46
CA PHE A 50 3.60 -2.31 -22.22
C PHE A 50 2.58 -3.44 -22.46
N GLY A 51 2.15 -3.66 -23.71
CA GLY A 51 1.30 -4.78 -24.11
C GLY A 51 -0.20 -4.44 -24.17
N GLN A 52 -0.95 -5.26 -24.91
CA GLN A 52 -2.37 -5.06 -25.22
C GLN A 52 -3.27 -4.94 -23.98
N ARG A 53 -3.01 -5.71 -22.93
CA ARG A 53 -3.83 -5.71 -21.70
C ARG A 53 -3.87 -4.34 -21.00
N THR A 54 -2.87 -3.50 -21.22
CA THR A 54 -2.76 -2.20 -20.53
C THR A 54 -3.76 -1.15 -21.04
N ILE A 55 -4.38 -1.35 -22.20
CA ILE A 55 -5.38 -0.44 -22.75
C ILE A 55 -6.82 -0.90 -22.49
N GLU A 56 -6.99 -2.05 -21.83
CA GLU A 56 -8.29 -2.56 -21.41
C GLU A 56 -8.83 -1.77 -20.21
N ARG A 57 -10.13 -1.92 -19.94
CA ARG A 57 -10.74 -1.32 -18.75
C ARG A 57 -10.30 -2.09 -17.50
N ILE A 58 -10.30 -1.41 -16.35
CA ILE A 58 -10.07 -2.05 -15.06
C ILE A 58 -11.21 -3.03 -14.78
N ASN A 59 -10.87 -4.32 -14.74
CA ASN A 59 -11.77 -5.41 -14.37
C ASN A 59 -11.46 -5.96 -12.98
N THR A 60 -10.19 -5.90 -12.57
CA THR A 60 -9.70 -6.38 -11.27
C THR A 60 -8.96 -5.28 -10.51
N ASP A 61 -8.92 -5.41 -9.18
CA ASP A 61 -8.33 -4.39 -8.31
C ASP A 61 -6.81 -4.20 -8.48
N ASN A 62 -6.11 -5.15 -9.11
CA ASN A 62 -4.68 -5.05 -9.38
C ASN A 62 -4.34 -4.82 -10.86
N ASP A 63 -5.33 -4.54 -11.73
CA ASP A 63 -5.06 -4.23 -13.13
C ASP A 63 -4.17 -2.98 -13.26
N ILE A 64 -3.17 -3.08 -14.13
CA ILE A 64 -2.23 -2.01 -14.46
C ILE A 64 -2.62 -1.46 -15.83
N ILE A 65 -2.95 -0.17 -15.86
CA ILE A 65 -3.43 0.50 -17.08
C ILE A 65 -2.37 1.42 -17.68
N CYS A 66 -2.55 1.75 -18.96
CA CYS A 66 -1.82 2.79 -19.66
C CYS A 66 -2.77 3.92 -20.08
N THR A 67 -2.52 5.13 -19.60
CA THR A 67 -3.32 6.31 -19.94
C THR A 67 -2.58 7.25 -20.86
N THR A 68 -3.32 7.91 -21.75
CA THR A 68 -2.79 8.94 -22.66
C THR A 68 -3.17 10.36 -22.25
N GLU A 69 -4.04 10.51 -21.24
CA GLU A 69 -4.58 11.79 -20.78
C GLU A 69 -3.48 12.73 -20.28
N TYR A 70 -2.52 12.18 -19.55
CA TYR A 70 -1.44 12.92 -18.90
C TYR A 70 -0.15 13.03 -19.72
N SER A 71 -0.15 12.55 -20.97
CA SER A 71 1.01 12.55 -21.88
C SER A 71 0.83 13.46 -23.10
N ARG A 72 -0.23 14.26 -23.14
CA ARG A 72 -0.37 15.34 -24.15
C ARG A 72 0.59 16.47 -23.83
N ILE A 73 1.18 17.06 -24.87
CA ILE A 73 2.21 18.11 -24.73
C ILE A 73 1.68 19.41 -24.11
N VAL A 74 0.38 19.68 -24.28
CA VAL A 74 -0.31 20.78 -23.60
C VAL A 74 -0.78 20.27 -22.22
N PRO A 75 -0.57 21.02 -21.14
CA PRO A 75 0.11 22.32 -21.06
C PRO A 75 1.65 22.19 -21.07
N LEU A 76 2.33 23.22 -21.60
CA LEU A 76 3.80 23.28 -21.69
C LEU A 76 4.48 23.60 -20.36
N GLU A 77 3.74 24.16 -19.41
CA GLU A 77 4.21 24.50 -18.07
C GLU A 77 3.09 24.26 -17.07
N ASN A 78 3.44 24.12 -15.79
CA ASN A 78 2.49 23.97 -14.70
C ASN A 78 1.52 22.80 -14.88
N GLY A 79 1.92 21.79 -15.65
CA GLY A 79 1.12 20.59 -15.90
C GLY A 79 0.92 19.80 -14.61
N GLU A 80 -0.30 19.34 -14.38
CA GLU A 80 -0.65 18.51 -13.23
C GLU A 80 -1.00 17.09 -13.70
N ILE A 81 -0.57 16.11 -12.91
CA ILE A 81 -0.93 14.70 -13.08
C ILE A 81 -1.45 14.19 -11.74
N VAL A 82 -2.68 13.68 -11.74
CA VAL A 82 -3.29 13.06 -10.56
C VAL A 82 -3.54 11.59 -10.87
N VAL A 83 -2.88 10.72 -10.12
CA VAL A 83 -3.03 9.27 -10.23
C VAL A 83 -3.77 8.78 -9.00
N SER A 84 -5.03 8.38 -9.16
CA SER A 84 -5.77 7.70 -8.09
C SER A 84 -5.54 6.19 -8.20
N LEU A 85 -5.12 5.56 -7.11
CA LEU A 85 -4.92 4.11 -7.05
C LEU A 85 -6.19 3.34 -6.66
N VAL A 86 -7.21 4.05 -6.17
CA VAL A 86 -8.47 3.47 -5.66
C VAL A 86 -9.63 3.69 -6.62
N ASN A 87 -9.74 4.89 -7.21
CA ASN A 87 -10.89 5.24 -8.02
C ASN A 87 -11.00 4.36 -9.28
N GLY A 88 -12.22 3.95 -9.60
CA GLY A 88 -12.51 3.11 -10.77
C GLY A 88 -12.21 1.62 -10.57
N ARG A 89 -11.72 1.20 -9.41
CA ARG A 89 -11.48 -0.21 -9.08
C ARG A 89 -12.69 -0.84 -8.38
N PRO A 90 -13.05 -2.11 -8.66
CA PRO A 90 -14.23 -2.76 -8.07
C PRO A 90 -14.27 -2.76 -6.53
N GLY A 91 -13.11 -2.96 -5.89
CA GLY A 91 -12.96 -3.01 -4.46
C GLY A 91 -13.06 -1.65 -3.76
N ALA A 92 -13.16 -0.53 -4.50
CA ALA A 92 -13.20 0.80 -3.91
C ALA A 92 -14.41 1.00 -2.98
N MET A 93 -15.57 0.44 -3.35
CA MET A 93 -16.80 0.53 -2.55
C MET A 93 -16.72 -0.31 -1.27
N ASN A 94 -15.84 -1.32 -1.22
CA ASN A 94 -15.69 -2.19 -0.07
C ASN A 94 -14.22 -2.54 0.22
N PHE A 95 -13.42 -1.49 0.44
CA PHE A 95 -11.96 -1.60 0.58
C PHE A 95 -11.52 -2.59 1.68
N SER A 96 -12.24 -2.62 2.82
CA SER A 96 -11.95 -3.52 3.94
C SER A 96 -11.99 -4.99 3.54
N TYR A 97 -12.87 -5.34 2.58
CA TYR A 97 -13.09 -6.70 2.10
C TYR A 97 -12.37 -7.02 0.79
N SER A 98 -11.66 -6.06 0.18
CA SER A 98 -10.82 -6.33 -0.99
C SER A 98 -9.34 -6.48 -0.57
N PRO A 99 -8.86 -7.72 -0.33
CA PRO A 99 -7.44 -7.93 -0.06
C PRO A 99 -6.57 -7.50 -1.25
N VAL A 100 -7.06 -7.71 -2.47
CA VAL A 100 -6.34 -7.35 -3.70
C VAL A 100 -6.12 -5.84 -3.77
N LEU A 101 -7.12 -5.01 -3.49
CA LEU A 101 -6.98 -3.56 -3.52
C LEU A 101 -6.12 -3.03 -2.36
N ARG A 102 -6.28 -3.63 -1.18
CA ARG A 102 -5.41 -3.34 -0.03
C ARG A 102 -3.96 -3.60 -0.38
N ASP A 103 -3.66 -4.72 -1.01
CA ASP A 103 -2.30 -5.06 -1.39
C ASP A 103 -1.77 -4.23 -2.56
N PHE A 104 -2.64 -3.88 -3.50
CA PHE A 104 -2.29 -3.00 -4.62
C PHE A 104 -1.87 -1.60 -4.15
N THR A 105 -2.56 -1.04 -3.14
CA THR A 105 -2.29 0.31 -2.60
C THR A 105 -1.10 0.37 -1.63
N LYS A 106 -0.57 -0.77 -1.17
CA LYS A 106 0.59 -0.80 -0.27
C LYS A 106 1.86 -0.31 -0.96
N ALA A 107 2.65 0.53 -0.29
CA ALA A 107 3.99 0.88 -0.74
C ALA A 107 4.91 1.30 0.42
N THR A 108 6.20 0.99 0.26
CA THR A 108 7.32 1.55 1.03
C THR A 108 8.06 2.62 0.24
N ASN A 109 8.15 2.46 -1.09
CA ASN A 109 8.80 3.41 -1.98
C ASN A 109 7.93 3.63 -3.22
N ILE A 110 8.03 4.83 -3.78
CA ILE A 110 7.37 5.24 -5.02
C ILE A 110 8.46 5.76 -5.95
N ARG A 111 8.43 5.35 -7.21
CA ARG A 111 9.40 5.77 -8.22
C ARG A 111 8.70 6.33 -9.44
N LEU A 112 9.10 7.54 -9.82
CA LEU A 112 8.72 8.17 -11.08
C LEU A 112 9.80 7.84 -12.12
N ARG A 113 9.49 6.97 -13.09
CA ARG A 113 10.43 6.52 -14.10
C ARG A 113 10.12 7.16 -15.45
N PHE A 114 10.76 8.29 -15.73
CA PHE A 114 10.60 8.98 -17.00
C PHE A 114 11.47 8.34 -18.10
N LEU A 115 10.83 7.92 -19.20
CA LEU A 115 11.49 7.20 -20.31
C LEU A 115 11.70 8.09 -21.53
N ARG A 116 10.76 8.99 -21.85
CA ARG A 116 10.85 9.91 -22.99
C ARG A 116 10.25 11.28 -22.71
N THR A 117 10.95 12.34 -23.11
CA THR A 117 10.46 13.72 -23.03
C THR A 117 9.46 14.00 -24.15
N ASN A 118 8.43 14.78 -23.84
CA ASN A 118 7.45 15.22 -24.83
C ASN A 118 8.07 16.28 -25.75
N THR A 119 7.90 16.12 -27.06
CA THR A 119 8.60 16.91 -28.08
C THR A 119 7.60 17.52 -29.05
N LEU A 120 7.77 18.81 -29.35
CA LEU A 120 6.95 19.47 -30.37
C LEU A 120 7.32 18.90 -31.74
N LEU A 121 6.33 18.66 -32.60
CA LEU A 121 6.52 18.11 -33.95
C LEU A 121 7.61 18.87 -34.74
N GLY A 122 7.62 20.21 -34.67
CA GLY A 122 8.60 21.05 -35.36
C GLY A 122 10.04 20.91 -34.87
N HIS A 123 10.27 20.27 -33.73
CA HIS A 123 11.59 20.06 -33.15
C HIS A 123 12.09 18.61 -33.26
N LEU A 124 11.32 17.71 -33.89
CA LEU A 124 11.67 16.29 -33.98
C LEU A 124 12.99 16.05 -34.72
N MET A 125 13.20 16.70 -35.87
CA MET A 125 14.44 16.57 -36.63
C MET A 125 15.65 17.11 -35.85
N GLY A 126 15.55 18.29 -35.24
CA GLY A 126 16.62 18.87 -34.44
C GLY A 126 16.95 18.00 -33.21
N LYS A 127 15.95 17.40 -32.57
CA LYS A 127 16.18 16.46 -31.45
C LYS A 127 16.84 15.16 -31.92
N ALA A 128 16.42 14.60 -33.06
CA ALA A 128 17.01 13.40 -33.64
C ALA A 128 18.48 13.61 -34.05
N LEU A 129 18.79 14.78 -34.61
CA LEU A 129 20.14 15.21 -34.98
C LEU A 129 20.99 15.68 -33.78
N ARG A 130 20.43 15.66 -32.56
CA ARG A 130 21.07 16.14 -31.32
C ARG A 130 21.54 17.60 -31.39
N ASP A 131 20.78 18.44 -32.08
CA ASP A 131 21.02 19.88 -32.14
C ASP A 131 21.02 20.48 -30.72
N PRO A 132 22.12 21.10 -30.26
CA PRO A 132 22.20 21.71 -28.93
C PRO A 132 21.14 22.79 -28.68
N THR A 133 20.69 23.50 -29.70
CA THR A 133 19.69 24.58 -29.59
C THR A 133 18.29 24.03 -29.25
N VAL A 134 18.02 22.78 -29.64
CA VAL A 134 16.75 22.08 -29.42
C VAL A 134 16.84 21.21 -28.17
N THR A 135 17.88 20.40 -28.04
CA THR A 135 18.04 19.42 -26.95
C THR A 135 18.11 20.09 -25.57
N ARG A 136 18.73 21.28 -25.45
CA ARG A 136 18.78 22.05 -24.20
C ARG A 136 17.41 22.53 -23.71
N ARG A 137 16.38 22.53 -24.57
CA ARG A 137 15.00 22.94 -24.22
C ARG A 137 14.15 21.78 -23.70
N TYR A 138 14.62 20.53 -23.80
CA TYR A 138 13.87 19.34 -23.40
C TYR A 138 14.47 18.71 -22.15
N TYR A 139 13.86 19.02 -21.02
CA TYR A 139 14.20 18.50 -19.69
C TYR A 139 12.91 18.14 -18.93
N TYR A 140 13.06 17.60 -17.72
CA TYR A 140 11.94 17.39 -16.80
C TYR A 140 12.06 18.39 -15.66
N SER A 141 10.95 18.96 -15.23
CA SER A 141 10.92 19.90 -14.10
C SER A 141 9.68 19.67 -13.24
N ILE A 142 9.88 19.24 -12.01
CA ILE A 142 8.83 19.00 -11.01
C ILE A 142 9.01 20.03 -9.89
N LYS A 143 7.93 20.74 -9.56
CA LYS A 143 7.92 21.68 -8.41
C LYS A 143 7.27 21.10 -7.17
N ASP A 144 6.40 20.11 -7.32
CA ASP A 144 5.68 19.51 -6.20
C ASP A 144 5.35 18.04 -6.48
N ILE A 145 5.52 17.22 -5.45
CA ILE A 145 5.09 15.83 -5.40
C ILE A 145 4.30 15.67 -4.11
N SER A 146 3.02 15.41 -4.24
CA SER A 146 2.13 15.18 -3.10
C SER A 146 1.57 13.77 -3.17
N ILE A 147 1.84 12.97 -2.14
CA ILE A 147 1.41 11.58 -2.05
C ILE A 147 0.42 11.49 -0.90
N GLY A 148 -0.85 11.26 -1.24
CA GLY A 148 -1.91 11.05 -0.26
C GLY A 148 -1.93 9.59 0.18
N GLY A 149 -1.83 9.35 1.49
CA GLY A 149 -1.86 8.00 2.04
C GLY A 149 -2.08 7.97 3.54
N ARG A 150 -2.06 6.76 4.11
CA ARG A 150 -2.18 6.50 5.55
C ARG A 150 -1.36 5.28 5.97
N CYS A 151 -1.03 5.17 7.25
CA CYS A 151 -0.35 4.01 7.81
C CYS A 151 -1.17 2.72 7.60
N VAL A 152 -0.47 1.59 7.43
CA VAL A 152 -1.08 0.26 7.42
C VAL A 152 -1.19 -0.23 8.87
N CYS A 153 -2.39 -0.11 9.46
CA CYS A 153 -2.66 -0.58 10.83
C CYS A 153 -3.71 -1.71 10.87
N ASN A 154 -4.03 -2.30 9.71
CA ASN A 154 -5.02 -3.37 9.56
C ASN A 154 -6.41 -3.09 10.16
N GLY A 155 -6.75 -1.81 10.37
CA GLY A 155 -8.01 -1.38 10.98
C GLY A 155 -8.06 -1.44 12.51
N HIS A 156 -6.92 -1.71 13.18
CA HIS A 156 -6.81 -1.75 14.64
C HIS A 156 -6.15 -0.51 15.24
N ALA A 157 -6.01 0.59 14.49
CA ALA A 157 -5.56 1.86 15.03
C ALA A 157 -6.17 3.02 14.26
N GLU A 158 -6.51 4.08 14.98
CA GLU A 158 -7.00 5.35 14.40
C GLU A 158 -5.86 6.32 14.10
N ALA A 159 -4.71 6.16 14.78
CA ALA A 159 -3.54 7.00 14.66
C ALA A 159 -2.25 6.19 14.54
N CYS A 160 -1.25 6.78 13.91
CA CYS A 160 0.13 6.30 13.93
C CYS A 160 1.05 7.49 14.20
N ASN A 161 1.93 7.34 15.18
CA ASN A 161 2.77 8.41 15.68
C ASN A 161 4.23 7.97 15.73
N ALA A 162 5.15 8.93 15.73
CA ALA A 162 6.55 8.65 16.00
C ALA A 162 6.72 8.30 17.48
N LYS A 163 7.16 7.07 17.77
CA LYS A 163 7.43 6.60 19.13
C LYS A 163 8.83 6.93 19.61
N ASP A 164 9.79 7.02 18.70
CA ASP A 164 11.19 7.33 19.01
C ASP A 164 11.47 8.80 18.70
N PRO A 165 11.84 9.63 19.69
CA PRO A 165 12.22 11.01 19.47
C PRO A 165 13.43 11.19 18.54
N ASN A 166 14.28 10.16 18.41
CA ASN A 166 15.47 10.20 17.55
C ASN A 166 15.14 9.85 16.09
N ASP A 167 13.98 9.27 15.81
CA ASP A 167 13.51 8.92 14.46
C ASP A 167 12.04 9.37 14.27
N PRO A 168 11.81 10.69 14.08
CA PRO A 168 10.47 11.26 13.97
C PRO A 168 9.72 10.83 12.70
N TYR A 169 10.40 10.20 11.74
CA TYR A 169 9.80 9.74 10.49
C TYR A 169 9.31 8.29 10.58
N LYS A 170 9.77 7.53 11.58
CA LYS A 170 9.33 6.18 11.83
C LYS A 170 8.03 6.16 12.63
N LEU A 171 6.93 6.18 11.89
CA LEU A 171 5.59 6.05 12.45
C LEU A 171 5.29 4.60 12.85
N GLN A 172 4.68 4.42 14.01
CA GLN A 172 4.14 3.16 14.48
C GLN A 172 2.66 3.35 14.82
N CYS A 173 1.83 2.35 14.49
CA CYS A 173 0.41 2.38 14.83
C CYS A 173 0.20 2.36 16.35
N ASP A 174 -0.73 3.18 16.83
CA ASP A 174 -1.22 3.11 18.21
C ASP A 174 -2.27 1.99 18.29
N CYS A 175 -1.79 0.75 18.32
CA CYS A 175 -2.63 -0.43 18.22
C CYS A 175 -3.65 -0.54 19.36
N GLN A 176 -4.87 -0.90 18.96
CA GLN A 176 -6.04 -1.18 19.80
C GLN A 176 -6.47 -2.64 19.58
N HIS A 177 -7.66 -3.01 20.07
CA HIS A 177 -8.24 -4.35 19.84
C HIS A 177 -7.32 -5.51 20.27
N ASN A 178 -6.48 -5.26 21.29
CA ASN A 178 -5.45 -6.17 21.81
C ASN A 178 -4.47 -6.70 20.74
N THR A 179 -4.23 -5.87 19.72
CA THR A 179 -3.23 -6.14 18.68
C THR A 179 -1.92 -5.44 18.99
N CYS A 180 -0.83 -6.03 18.53
CA CYS A 180 0.54 -5.58 18.74
C CYS A 180 1.32 -5.62 17.42
N GLY A 181 2.54 -5.08 17.43
CA GLY A 181 3.40 -4.97 16.25
C GLY A 181 3.49 -3.53 15.72
N VAL A 182 4.23 -3.34 14.61
CA VAL A 182 4.36 -2.01 14.00
C VAL A 182 3.08 -1.61 13.26
N SER A 183 2.38 -2.61 12.72
CA SER A 183 1.20 -2.48 11.88
C SER A 183 -0.05 -3.16 12.46
N CYS A 184 -0.01 -3.52 13.74
CA CYS A 184 -1.10 -4.24 14.41
C CYS A 184 -1.43 -5.58 13.71
N ASP A 185 -0.38 -6.27 13.27
CA ASP A 185 -0.39 -7.46 12.42
C ASP A 185 -0.33 -8.78 13.20
N GLN A 186 -0.36 -8.70 14.53
CA GLN A 186 -0.39 -9.85 15.43
C GLN A 186 -1.19 -9.52 16.69
N CYS A 187 -1.66 -10.55 17.38
CA CYS A 187 -2.22 -10.38 18.72
C CYS A 187 -1.12 -10.09 19.75
N CYS A 188 -1.46 -9.36 20.79
CA CYS A 188 -0.54 -9.15 21.91
C CYS A 188 -0.34 -10.47 22.71
N PRO A 189 0.78 -10.60 23.44
CA PRO A 189 1.02 -11.72 24.35
C PRO A 189 -0.18 -11.97 25.27
N GLY A 190 -0.61 -13.23 25.38
CA GLY A 190 -1.79 -13.63 26.14
C GLY A 190 -3.15 -13.49 25.42
N TYR A 191 -3.21 -12.91 24.22
CA TYR A 191 -4.45 -12.68 23.45
C TYR A 191 -4.61 -13.59 22.23
N ASN A 192 -4.25 -14.86 22.37
CA ASN A 192 -4.22 -15.81 21.25
C ASN A 192 -5.33 -16.88 21.33
N GLN A 193 -6.50 -16.55 21.91
CA GLN A 193 -7.62 -17.49 21.96
C GLN A 193 -8.21 -17.77 20.57
N LEU A 194 -8.23 -16.75 19.71
CA LEU A 194 -8.68 -16.81 18.32
C LEU A 194 -7.55 -16.37 17.37
N PRO A 195 -7.57 -16.78 16.09
CA PRO A 195 -6.56 -16.34 15.14
C PRO A 195 -6.72 -14.85 14.84
N TRP A 196 -5.59 -14.14 14.74
CA TRP A 196 -5.56 -12.73 14.34
C TRP A 196 -6.24 -12.52 12.97
N LYS A 197 -7.02 -11.44 12.87
CA LYS A 197 -7.67 -11.01 11.62
C LYS A 197 -7.70 -9.48 11.55
N PRO A 198 -7.56 -8.88 10.35
CA PRO A 198 -7.75 -7.45 10.20
C PRO A 198 -9.19 -7.04 10.56
N ALA A 199 -9.36 -5.84 11.10
CA ALA A 199 -10.68 -5.29 11.36
C ALA A 199 -11.45 -5.07 10.04
N THR A 200 -12.77 -5.19 10.13
CA THR A 200 -13.71 -5.02 9.02
C THR A 200 -14.78 -4.01 9.41
N THR A 201 -15.61 -3.60 8.45
CA THR A 201 -16.72 -2.67 8.71
C THR A 201 -17.74 -3.23 9.72
N TYR A 202 -17.86 -4.55 9.83
CA TYR A 202 -18.88 -5.21 10.66
C TYR A 202 -18.32 -5.84 11.94
N SER A 203 -17.02 -6.03 12.03
CA SER A 203 -16.36 -6.62 13.20
C SER A 203 -14.96 -6.05 13.37
N ALA A 204 -14.66 -5.60 14.58
CA ALA A 204 -13.34 -5.13 14.98
C ALA A 204 -12.29 -6.25 14.98
N ASN A 205 -12.72 -7.52 15.04
CA ASN A 205 -11.86 -8.69 15.10
C ASN A 205 -10.78 -8.53 16.19
N GLU A 206 -11.17 -8.07 17.37
CA GLU A 206 -10.23 -7.96 18.49
C GLU A 206 -9.67 -9.31 18.92
N CYS A 207 -8.40 -9.28 19.33
CA CYS A 207 -7.74 -10.45 19.86
C CYS A 207 -8.32 -10.76 21.25
N GLU A 208 -8.64 -12.04 21.46
CA GLU A 208 -9.30 -12.52 22.67
C GLU A 208 -8.28 -13.17 23.62
N PRO A 209 -8.29 -12.82 24.93
CA PRO A 209 -7.38 -13.40 25.92
C PRO A 209 -7.57 -14.90 26.09
N CYS A 210 -6.46 -15.63 26.23
CA CYS A 210 -6.50 -17.05 26.57
C CYS A 210 -6.91 -17.28 28.02
N ASN A 211 -7.62 -18.38 28.27
CA ASN A 211 -7.94 -18.79 29.63
C ASN A 211 -6.89 -19.75 30.19
N CYS A 212 -5.90 -19.18 30.89
CA CYS A 212 -4.87 -19.94 31.59
C CYS A 212 -5.12 -20.07 33.09
N HIS A 213 -6.33 -19.74 33.57
CA HIS A 213 -6.68 -19.74 35.00
C HIS A 213 -5.67 -18.99 35.90
N ARG A 214 -5.03 -17.94 35.38
CA ARG A 214 -3.95 -17.17 36.04
C ARG A 214 -2.67 -17.96 36.34
N HIS A 215 -2.47 -19.10 35.69
CA HIS A 215 -1.23 -19.89 35.75
C HIS A 215 -0.25 -19.55 34.63
N SER A 216 -0.62 -18.70 33.68
CA SER A 216 0.28 -18.17 32.66
C SER A 216 -0.14 -16.76 32.25
N PHE A 217 0.84 -15.97 31.82
CA PHE A 217 0.65 -14.63 31.26
C PHE A 217 0.65 -14.62 29.72
N ASP A 218 0.95 -15.75 29.08
CA ASP A 218 1.10 -15.82 27.64
C ASP A 218 0.60 -17.15 27.08
N CYS A 219 0.28 -17.15 25.80
CA CYS A 219 -0.27 -18.29 25.08
C CYS A 219 -0.03 -18.12 23.58
N TYR A 220 -0.12 -19.21 22.83
CA TYR A 220 -0.18 -19.16 21.37
C TYR A 220 -1.49 -19.77 20.87
N TYR A 221 -1.86 -19.44 19.64
CA TYR A 221 -3.03 -20.01 18.99
C TYR A 221 -2.64 -21.30 18.26
N ASP A 222 -3.37 -22.37 18.52
CA ASP A 222 -3.24 -23.67 17.85
C ASP A 222 -4.55 -24.01 17.09
N PRO A 223 -4.51 -24.11 15.74
CA PRO A 223 -5.70 -24.42 14.95
C PRO A 223 -6.23 -25.83 15.19
N GLU A 224 -5.39 -26.80 15.59
CA GLU A 224 -5.88 -28.15 15.91
C GLU A 224 -6.66 -28.15 17.23
N VAL A 225 -6.21 -27.37 18.22
CA VAL A 225 -6.90 -27.22 19.50
C VAL A 225 -8.28 -26.57 19.32
N ASP A 226 -8.37 -25.56 18.44
CA ASP A 226 -9.63 -24.92 18.06
C ASP A 226 -10.57 -25.91 17.36
N GLN A 227 -10.08 -26.64 16.36
CA GLN A 227 -10.88 -27.66 15.66
C GLN A 227 -11.40 -28.75 16.60
N ARG A 228 -10.58 -29.18 17.56
CA ARG A 228 -10.96 -30.19 18.57
C ARG A 228 -11.84 -29.62 19.68
N LYS A 229 -12.03 -28.29 19.75
CA LYS A 229 -12.77 -27.59 20.82
C LYS A 229 -12.24 -27.97 22.20
N THR A 230 -10.93 -27.88 22.37
CA THR A 230 -10.24 -28.31 23.61
C THR A 230 -9.66 -27.16 24.43
N SER A 231 -9.80 -25.92 23.98
CA SER A 231 -9.46 -24.71 24.75
C SER A 231 -10.73 -24.04 25.27
N LEU A 232 -10.70 -23.63 26.54
CA LEU A 232 -11.72 -22.78 27.13
C LEU A 232 -11.43 -21.31 26.82
N ASP A 233 -12.49 -20.55 26.53
CA ASP A 233 -12.45 -19.10 26.51
C ASP A 233 -12.59 -18.50 27.93
N VAL A 234 -12.55 -17.18 28.05
CA VAL A 234 -12.71 -16.47 29.34
C VAL A 234 -14.12 -16.55 29.92
N HIS A 235 -15.11 -16.97 29.13
CA HIS A 235 -16.49 -17.17 29.54
C HIS A 235 -16.80 -18.61 29.94
N GLY A 236 -15.82 -19.52 29.83
CA GLY A 236 -15.97 -20.93 30.17
C GLY A 236 -16.56 -21.79 29.05
N HIS A 237 -16.59 -21.30 27.81
CA HIS A 237 -17.02 -22.08 26.65
C HIS A 237 -15.81 -22.68 25.92
N TYR A 238 -15.98 -23.89 25.37
CA TYR A 238 -14.96 -24.53 24.54
C TYR A 238 -14.97 -23.93 23.13
N ARG A 239 -14.32 -22.78 22.97
CA ARG A 239 -14.25 -21.99 21.74
C ARG A 239 -12.86 -21.39 21.59
N GLY A 240 -12.23 -21.59 20.43
CA GLY A 240 -10.88 -21.10 20.17
C GLY A 240 -9.81 -22.15 20.45
N GLY A 241 -8.56 -21.75 20.22
CA GLY A 241 -7.39 -22.62 20.20
C GLY A 241 -6.24 -22.12 21.08
N GLY A 242 -6.53 -21.38 22.15
CA GLY A 242 -5.49 -20.84 23.04
C GLY A 242 -4.75 -21.94 23.80
N VAL A 243 -3.42 -21.96 23.68
CA VAL A 243 -2.54 -22.88 24.42
C VAL A 243 -1.60 -22.09 25.30
N CYS A 244 -1.77 -22.25 26.61
CA CYS A 244 -0.96 -21.58 27.62
C CYS A 244 0.48 -22.09 27.60
N ILE A 245 1.44 -21.17 27.68
CA ILE A 245 2.86 -21.51 27.76
C ILE A 245 3.37 -21.34 29.20
N ASN A 246 4.31 -22.19 29.64
CA ASN A 246 4.96 -22.10 30.94
C ASN A 246 4.00 -22.01 32.15
N CYS A 247 2.99 -22.88 32.19
CA CYS A 247 2.03 -22.93 33.30
C CYS A 247 2.74 -23.07 34.65
N GLN A 248 2.54 -22.09 35.52
CA GLN A 248 3.10 -22.04 36.86
C GLN A 248 2.14 -22.71 37.85
N VAL A 249 2.68 -23.53 38.73
CA VAL A 249 1.95 -23.99 39.90
C VAL A 249 2.02 -22.86 40.93
N THR A 250 0.92 -22.14 41.16
CA THR A 250 0.82 -21.31 42.36
C THR A 250 0.82 -22.27 43.55
N GLY A 251 1.95 -22.34 44.24
CA GLY A 251 2.06 -23.07 45.50
C GLY A 251 1.04 -22.52 46.49
N THR A 252 0.19 -23.43 46.97
CA THR A 252 -0.33 -23.53 48.35
C THR A 252 -0.12 -22.29 49.23
N PHE A 253 -1.23 -21.58 49.52
CA PHE A 253 -1.36 -20.79 50.75
C PHE A 253 -1.36 -21.71 51.98
#